data_AF-A0A098B7Y9-F1
#
_entry.id   AF-A0A098B7Y9-F1
#
_cell.length_a   1.000
_cell.length_b   1.000
_cell.length_c   1.000
_cell.angle_alpha   90.00
_cell.angle_beta   90.00
_cell.angle_gamma   90.00
#
_symmetry.space_group_name_H-M   'P 1'
#
loop_
_entity.id
_entity.type
_entity.pdbx_description
1 polymer ?
#
loop_
_entity_poly.entity_id
_entity_poly.type
_entity_poly.pdbx_seq_one_letter_code
_entity_poly.pdbx_strand_id
1 'polypeptide(L)'
;MSDRAEKLLTIRHNVSRTPHIVLDTEKCTACLQKPCLYFCPVGCFSLEDNEIKFQYEGCLECGTCRVMCGNNALTWDYPQGGFGVSVRLG
;
A
#
# COMPACT_ATOMS: atom_id res chain seq x y z
N MET A 1 15.72 13.00 7.27
CA MET A 1 14.39 12.42 6.99
C MET A 1 14.01 12.58 5.50
N SER A 2 14.90 12.27 4.54
CA SER A 2 14.71 12.65 3.12
C SER A 2 14.85 11.50 2.09
N ASP A 3 15.51 10.39 2.43
CA ASP A 3 15.97 9.41 1.41
C ASP A 3 14.86 8.57 0.74
N ARG A 4 13.80 8.21 1.48
CA ARG A 4 12.76 7.29 0.96
C ARG A 4 11.90 7.92 -0.14
N ALA A 5 11.41 9.14 0.08
CA ALA A 5 10.57 9.84 -0.88
C ALA A 5 11.35 10.15 -2.17
N GLU A 6 12.62 10.55 -2.03
CA GLU A 6 13.51 10.87 -3.14
C GLU A 6 13.75 9.67 -4.06
N LYS A 7 13.96 8.48 -3.47
CA LYS A 7 14.05 7.21 -4.23
C LYS A 7 12.76 6.85 -4.94
N LEU A 8 11.61 7.08 -4.30
CA LEU A 8 10.31 6.76 -4.90
C LEU A 8 10.01 7.59 -6.16
N LEU A 9 10.49 8.83 -6.23
CA LEU A 9 10.35 9.69 -7.42
C LEU A 9 11.05 9.11 -8.67
N THR A 10 12.01 8.21 -8.48
CA THR A 10 12.71 7.55 -9.61
C THR A 10 11.95 6.34 -10.15
N ILE A 11 10.98 5.82 -9.41
CA ILE A 11 10.17 4.67 -9.78
C ILE A 11 8.98 5.16 -10.59
N ARG A 12 8.71 4.51 -11.72
CA ARG A 12 7.56 4.84 -12.56
C ARG A 12 6.36 4.00 -12.18
N HIS A 13 5.21 4.65 -12.07
CA HIS A 13 3.91 4.01 -11.89
C HIS A 13 2.96 4.46 -12.99
N ASN A 14 2.24 3.51 -13.58
CA ASN A 14 1.05 3.82 -14.37
C ASN A 14 -0.18 3.61 -13.46
N VAL A 15 -0.73 4.70 -12.94
CA VAL A 15 -1.75 4.64 -11.88
C VAL A 15 -3.14 4.39 -12.47
N SER A 16 -3.79 3.33 -12.00
CA SER A 16 -5.20 3.05 -12.33
C SER A 16 -6.14 4.03 -11.63
N ARG A 17 -7.35 4.23 -12.16
CA ARG A 17 -8.39 5.00 -11.45
C ARG A 17 -8.99 4.25 -10.26
N THR A 18 -8.72 2.95 -10.16
CA THR A 18 -9.28 2.08 -9.12
C THR A 18 -8.15 1.49 -8.28
N PRO A 19 -8.24 1.52 -6.94
CA PRO A 19 -7.27 0.88 -6.08
C PRO A 19 -7.31 -0.64 -6.26
N HIS A 20 -6.14 -1.28 -6.21
CA HIS A 20 -5.97 -2.73 -6.30
C HIS A 20 -5.97 -3.43 -4.92
N ILE A 21 -5.99 -2.65 -3.84
CA ILE A 21 -6.21 -3.14 -2.48
C ILE A 21 -7.37 -2.35 -1.88
N VAL A 22 -8.35 -3.08 -1.35
CA VAL A 22 -9.51 -2.51 -0.66
C VAL A 22 -9.48 -2.96 0.79
N LEU A 23 -9.65 -2.01 1.71
CA LEU A 23 -9.68 -2.28 3.14
C LEU A 23 -11.10 -2.61 3.60
N ASP A 24 -11.22 -3.65 4.42
CA ASP A 24 -12.40 -3.93 5.23
C ASP A 24 -12.32 -3.04 6.47
N THR A 25 -13.12 -1.97 6.49
CA THR A 25 -13.09 -0.94 7.53
C THR A 25 -13.35 -1.51 8.93
N GLU A 26 -14.25 -2.47 9.07
CA GLU A 26 -14.61 -3.06 10.37
C GLU A 26 -13.42 -3.85 10.94
N LYS A 27 -12.87 -4.77 10.14
CA LYS A 27 -11.69 -5.57 10.55
C LYS A 27 -10.46 -4.70 10.77
N CYS A 28 -10.28 -3.66 9.95
CA CYS A 28 -9.14 -2.76 10.04
C CYS A 28 -9.21 -1.88 11.31
N THR A 29 -10.39 -1.36 11.63
CA THR A 29 -10.61 -0.53 12.82
C THR A 29 -10.38 -1.32 14.10
N ALA A 30 -10.75 -2.61 14.13
CA ALA A 30 -10.46 -3.52 15.24
C ALA A 30 -8.95 -3.77 15.47
N CYS A 31 -8.08 -3.41 14.52
CA CYS A 31 -6.63 -3.54 14.69
C CYS A 31 -6.09 -2.39 15.55
N LEU A 32 -5.75 -2.68 16.80
CA LEU A 32 -5.16 -1.70 17.73
C LEU A 32 -3.70 -1.36 17.40
N GLN A 33 -2.92 -2.36 16.98
CA GLN A 33 -1.48 -2.19 16.74
C GLN A 33 -1.16 -1.49 15.42
N LYS A 34 -2.08 -1.54 14.44
CA LYS A 34 -1.96 -0.94 13.10
C LYS A 34 -0.55 -1.10 12.48
N PRO A 35 0.01 -2.34 12.41
CA PRO A 35 1.39 -2.55 11.99
C PRO A 35 1.68 -2.10 10.54
N CYS A 36 0.64 -1.96 9.72
CA CYS A 36 0.70 -1.45 8.34
C CYS A 36 1.31 -0.07 8.19
N LEU A 37 1.28 0.75 9.24
CA LEU A 37 1.96 2.04 9.29
C LEU A 37 3.50 1.92 9.23
N TYR A 38 4.05 0.73 9.52
CA TYR A 38 5.50 0.54 9.69
C TYR A 38 6.11 -0.45 8.70
N PHE A 39 5.47 -1.60 8.43
CA PHE A 39 6.08 -2.62 7.59
C PHE A 39 6.06 -2.29 6.09
N CYS A 40 5.22 -1.35 5.66
CA CYS A 40 5.13 -1.00 4.24
C CYS A 40 6.42 -0.29 3.82
N PRO A 41 7.21 -0.88 2.90
CA PRO A 41 8.54 -0.36 2.56
C PRO A 41 8.48 1.05 1.98
N VAL A 42 7.34 1.42 1.38
CA VAL A 42 7.10 2.73 0.76
C VAL A 42 6.07 3.57 1.52
N GLY A 43 5.52 3.02 2.62
CA GLY A 43 4.55 3.65 3.51
C GLY A 43 3.28 4.14 2.84
N CYS A 44 2.63 3.26 2.09
CA CYS A 44 1.31 3.49 1.49
C CYS A 44 0.16 3.60 2.50
N PHE A 45 0.40 3.48 3.82
CA PHE A 45 -0.65 3.51 4.83
C PHE A 45 -0.49 4.73 5.74
N SER A 46 -1.57 5.49 5.91
CA SER A 46 -1.69 6.59 6.87
C SER A 46 -2.85 6.32 7.84
N LEU A 47 -2.81 6.99 9.00
CA LEU A 47 -3.90 6.99 9.96
C LEU A 47 -4.55 8.38 9.94
N GLU A 48 -5.83 8.43 9.58
CA GLU A 48 -6.62 9.65 9.49
C GLU A 48 -7.97 9.39 10.15
N ASP A 49 -8.38 10.22 11.11
CA ASP A 49 -9.66 10.09 11.83
C ASP A 49 -9.91 8.66 12.39
N ASN A 50 -8.86 8.04 12.93
CA ASN A 50 -8.85 6.68 13.47
C ASN A 50 -9.05 5.55 12.43
N GLU A 51 -9.09 5.88 11.14
CA GLU A 51 -9.14 4.93 10.03
C GLU A 51 -7.81 4.84 9.29
N ILE A 52 -7.46 3.65 8.84
CA ILE A 52 -6.32 3.47 7.94
C ILE A 52 -6.73 3.87 6.52
N LYS A 53 -5.96 4.76 5.90
CA LYS A 53 -6.07 5.08 4.47
C LYS A 53 -4.93 4.42 3.72
N PHE A 54 -5.22 3.95 2.51
CA PHE A 54 -4.25 3.31 1.61
C PHE A 54 -4.04 4.16 0.36
N GLN A 55 -2.81 4.62 0.17
CA GLN A 55 -2.34 5.40 -0.99
C GLN A 55 -1.69 4.42 -1.99
N TYR A 56 -2.48 3.97 -2.96
CA TYR A 56 -2.14 2.89 -3.87
C TYR A 56 -1.22 3.31 -5.01
N GLU A 57 -1.09 4.61 -5.25
CA GLU A 57 -0.35 5.22 -6.35
C GLU A 57 1.16 4.96 -6.28
N GLY A 58 1.69 4.82 -5.06
CA GLY A 58 3.10 4.50 -4.80
C GLY A 58 3.37 3.03 -4.50
N CYS A 59 2.36 2.16 -4.57
CA CYS A 59 2.51 0.75 -4.21
C CYS A 59 3.52 0.03 -5.10
N LEU A 60 4.40 -0.78 -4.51
CA LEU A 60 5.38 -1.60 -5.25
C LEU A 60 4.89 -3.02 -5.52
N GLU A 61 3.63 -3.33 -5.19
CA GLU A 61 3.03 -4.65 -5.40
C GLU A 61 3.78 -5.80 -4.68
N CYS A 62 4.57 -5.46 -3.64
CA CYS A 62 5.44 -6.39 -2.92
C CYS A 62 4.71 -7.43 -2.05
N GLY A 63 3.42 -7.21 -1.77
CA GLY A 63 2.59 -8.16 -1.00
C GLY A 63 2.82 -8.18 0.52
N THR A 64 3.75 -7.41 1.09
CA THR A 64 4.00 -7.43 2.55
C THR A 64 2.74 -7.17 3.37
N CYS A 65 1.86 -6.28 2.93
CA CYS A 65 0.59 -5.99 3.61
C CYS A 65 -0.36 -7.18 3.65
N ARG A 66 -0.39 -7.99 2.60
CA ARG A 66 -1.19 -9.22 2.53
C ARG A 66 -0.73 -10.24 3.57
N VAL A 67 0.57 -10.32 3.83
CA VAL A 67 1.15 -11.28 4.78
C VAL A 67 1.06 -10.78 6.22
N MET A 68 1.31 -9.49 6.45
CA MET A 68 1.47 -8.92 7.79
C MET A 68 0.16 -8.45 8.44
N CYS A 69 -0.93 -8.32 7.69
CA CYS A 69 -2.23 -7.93 8.26
C CYS A 69 -2.89 -9.13 8.95
N GLY A 70 -2.61 -9.31 10.25
CA GLY A 70 -3.19 -10.41 11.05
C GLY A 70 -4.72 -10.39 11.13
N ASN A 71 -5.37 -9.24 10.90
CA ASN A 71 -6.83 -9.13 10.89
C ASN A 71 -7.47 -9.54 9.55
N ASN A 72 -6.67 -9.88 8.52
CA ASN A 72 -7.16 -10.17 7.17
C ASN A 72 -8.11 -9.09 6.64
N ALA A 73 -7.76 -7.83 6.89
CA ALA A 73 -8.60 -6.67 6.61
C ALA A 73 -8.38 -6.08 5.21
N LEU A 74 -7.74 -6.81 4.30
CA LEU A 74 -7.52 -6.33 2.93
C LEU A 74 -7.93 -7.39 1.90
N THR A 75 -8.68 -6.95 0.89
CA THR A 75 -8.76 -7.65 -0.39
C THR A 75 -7.60 -7.16 -1.23
N TRP A 76 -6.68 -8.06 -1.58
CA TRP A 76 -5.45 -7.74 -2.28
C TRP A 76 -5.46 -8.39 -3.65
N ASP A 77 -5.33 -7.57 -4.69
CA ASP A 77 -5.13 -7.98 -6.07
C ASP A 77 -3.97 -7.20 -6.68
N TYR A 78 -3.49 -7.65 -7.84
CA TYR A 78 -2.63 -6.82 -8.67
C TYR A 78 -3.44 -5.68 -9.32
N PRO A 79 -2.80 -4.54 -9.65
CA PRO A 79 -3.40 -3.57 -10.56
C PRO A 79 -3.87 -4.23 -11.86
N GLN A 80 -4.85 -3.61 -12.50
CA GLN A 80 -5.31 -4.03 -13.83
C GLN A 80 -4.13 -4.06 -14.82
N GLY A 81 -4.19 -4.97 -15.80
CA GLY A 81 -3.12 -5.14 -16.78
C GLY A 81 -2.71 -3.81 -17.43
N GLY A 82 -1.41 -3.53 -17.45
CA GLY A 82 -0.83 -2.28 -17.96
C GLY A 82 -0.73 -1.15 -16.92
N PHE A 83 -1.31 -1.31 -15.73
CA PHE A 83 -1.15 -0.39 -14.60
C PHE A 83 -0.21 -0.95 -13.54
N GLY A 84 0.13 -0.13 -12.56
CA GLY A 84 1.03 -0.51 -11.46
C GLY A 84 2.45 0.00 -11.63
N VAL A 85 3.36 -0.61 -10.88
CA VAL A 85 4.79 -0.27 -10.86
C VAL A 85 5.49 -0.80 -12.11
N SER A 86 6.27 0.06 -12.76
CA SER A 86 7.12 -0.31 -13.90
C SER A 86 8.56 -0.48 -13.43
N VAL A 87 8.93 -1.73 -13.11
CA VAL A 87 10.28 -2.07 -12.69
C VAL A 87 11.18 -2.15 -13.93
N ARG A 88 12.21 -1.29 -13.97
CA ARG A 88 13.32 -1.45 -14.92
C ARG A 88 14.39 -2.27 -14.24
N LEU A 89 14.64 -3.47 -14.75
CA LEU A 89 15.84 -4.22 -14.39
C LEU A 89 17.01 -3.47 -15.02
N GLY A 90 17.86 -2.89 -14.16
CA GLY A 90 19.04 -2.13 -14.58
C GLY A 90 20.04 -2.98 -15.33
#